data_AF-A0A2C6WK88-F1
#
_entry.id   AF-A0A2C6WK88-F1
#
_cell.length_a   1.000
_cell.length_b   1.000
_cell.length_c   1.000
_cell.angle_alpha   90.00
_cell.angle_beta   90.00
_cell.angle_gamma   90.00
#
_symmetry.space_group_name_H-M   'P 1'
#
loop_
_entity.id
_entity.type
_entity.pdbx_description
1 polymer ?
#
loop_
_entity_poly.entity_id
_entity_poly.type
_entity_poly.pdbx_seq_one_letter_code
_entity_poly.pdbx_strand_id
1 'polypeptide(L)'
;MKRIIFLFIVASLLFVACGKSIAVKQVIQSFKDHHLHVSNVKDMDKEDFGAAPMKAKEAKIFEVEKNKNARIMRFTSDDDLKETKQYYDELGKSSAILYSHTYVKNNYLLQMNGDIADSTFEKYKKVLNQTLD
;
A
#
# COMPACT_ATOMS: atom_id res chain seq x y z
N MET A 1 -40.87 0.41 45.17
CA MET A 1 -40.68 -0.16 43.82
C MET A 1 -39.82 0.79 43.02
N LYS A 2 -38.63 0.35 42.62
CA LYS A 2 -37.53 1.17 42.09
C LYS A 2 -37.88 1.70 40.69
N ARG A 3 -37.94 3.02 40.52
CA ARG A 3 -38.03 3.66 39.20
C ARG A 3 -36.60 3.76 38.64
N ILE A 4 -36.28 2.93 37.66
CA ILE A 4 -34.99 2.97 36.96
C ILE A 4 -35.08 4.07 35.91
N ILE A 5 -34.30 5.13 36.12
CA ILE A 5 -34.07 6.20 35.15
C ILE A 5 -33.07 5.66 34.12
N PHE A 6 -33.55 5.30 32.93
CA PHE A 6 -32.69 5.00 31.79
C PHE A 6 -32.28 6.32 31.12
N LEU A 7 -31.12 6.84 31.51
CA LEU A 7 -30.47 7.98 30.88
C LEU A 7 -29.71 7.45 29.64
N PHE A 8 -30.38 7.46 28.48
CA PHE A 8 -29.74 7.19 27.20
C PHE A 8 -28.84 8.39 26.83
N ILE A 9 -27.58 8.35 27.29
CA ILE A 9 -26.52 9.22 26.81
C ILE A 9 -26.16 8.75 25.41
N VAL A 10 -26.81 9.31 24.40
CA VAL A 10 -26.33 9.25 23.02
C VAL A 10 -25.16 10.21 22.92
N ALA A 11 -23.98 9.76 23.35
CA ALA A 11 -22.72 10.38 22.98
C ALA A 11 -22.49 10.06 21.51
N SER A 12 -22.94 10.96 20.64
CA SER A 12 -22.54 11.00 19.24
C SER A 12 -21.02 11.14 19.18
N LEU A 13 -20.32 10.01 19.05
CA LEU A 13 -18.93 9.92 18.64
C LEU A 13 -18.79 10.61 17.28
N LEU A 14 -18.44 11.89 17.31
CA LEU A 14 -17.82 12.55 16.18
C LEU A 14 -16.46 11.89 16.00
N PHE A 15 -16.41 10.84 15.18
CA PHE A 15 -15.16 10.31 14.66
C PHE A 15 -14.53 11.43 13.80
N VAL A 16 -13.68 12.24 14.43
CA VAL A 16 -12.67 13.00 13.70
C VAL A 16 -11.71 11.96 13.16
N ALA A 17 -12.02 11.44 11.96
CA ALA A 17 -11.15 10.56 11.20
C ALA A 17 -9.96 11.37 10.68
N CYS A 18 -9.10 11.80 11.58
CA CYS A 18 -7.73 12.18 11.27
C CYS A 18 -7.01 10.85 11.02
N GLY A 19 -7.11 10.34 9.78
CA GLY A 19 -6.60 9.04 9.38
C GLY A 19 -5.14 8.89 9.79
N LYS A 20 -4.88 8.03 10.77
CA LYS A 20 -3.54 7.80 11.29
C LYS A 20 -2.78 6.99 10.25
N SER A 21 -2.01 7.66 9.39
CA SER A 21 -1.14 6.95 8.43
C SER A 21 -0.16 6.07 9.20
N ILE A 22 -0.10 4.78 8.87
CA ILE A 22 0.82 3.83 9.51
C ILE A 22 2.16 3.77 8.77
N ALA A 23 3.23 3.32 9.44
CA ALA A 23 4.51 3.18 8.76
C ALA A 23 4.45 2.05 7.71
N VAL A 24 5.23 2.15 6.62
CA VAL A 24 5.29 1.10 5.59
C VAL A 24 5.68 -0.27 6.18
N LYS A 25 6.51 -0.29 7.21
CA LYS A 25 6.85 -1.53 7.95
C LYS A 25 5.63 -2.24 8.55
N GLN A 26 4.58 -1.50 8.93
CA GLN A 26 3.37 -2.07 9.50
C GLN A 26 2.48 -2.67 8.40
N VAL A 27 2.45 -2.06 7.22
CA VAL A 27 1.80 -2.65 6.03
C VAL A 27 2.48 -3.98 5.65
N ILE A 28 3.82 -4.01 5.63
CA ILE A 28 4.60 -5.23 5.41
C ILE A 28 4.28 -6.30 6.45
N GLN A 29 4.16 -5.92 7.72
CA GLN A 29 3.79 -6.87 8.77
C GLN A 29 2.37 -7.42 8.55
N SER A 30 1.41 -6.57 8.17
CA SER A 30 0.05 -7.01 7.84
C SER A 30 0.01 -8.04 6.71
N PHE A 31 0.83 -7.88 5.65
CA PHE A 31 0.95 -8.90 4.61
C PHE A 31 1.41 -10.25 5.17
N LYS A 32 2.40 -10.26 6.06
CA LYS A 32 2.88 -11.49 6.71
C LYS A 32 1.83 -12.10 7.63
N ASP A 33 1.13 -11.29 8.40
CA ASP A 33 0.09 -11.72 9.33
C ASP A 33 -1.11 -12.35 8.58
N HIS A 34 -1.34 -11.94 7.33
CA HIS A 34 -2.31 -12.55 6.41
C HIS A 34 -1.71 -13.69 5.55
N HIS A 35 -0.57 -14.24 5.95
CA HIS A 35 0.12 -15.36 5.30
C HIS A 35 0.49 -15.11 3.83
N LEU A 36 0.65 -13.84 3.42
CA LEU A 36 1.21 -13.51 2.11
C LEU A 36 2.73 -13.65 2.15
N HIS A 37 3.31 -14.12 1.04
CA HIS A 37 4.75 -14.30 0.95
C HIS A 37 5.45 -12.95 0.89
N VAL A 38 6.36 -12.70 1.83
CA VAL A 38 7.13 -11.46 1.92
C VAL A 38 8.52 -11.81 2.43
N SER A 39 9.49 -11.85 1.52
CA SER A 39 10.90 -12.09 1.83
C SER A 39 11.77 -10.92 1.37
N ASN A 40 13.05 -10.93 1.74
CA ASN A 40 14.07 -9.99 1.26
C ASN A 40 13.68 -8.50 1.40
N VAL A 41 12.95 -8.16 2.47
CA VAL A 41 12.46 -6.80 2.70
C VAL A 41 13.64 -5.85 2.96
N LYS A 42 13.71 -4.76 2.20
CA LYS A 42 14.65 -3.67 2.48
C LYS A 42 14.02 -2.30 2.19
N ASP A 43 14.62 -1.26 2.77
CA ASP A 43 14.37 0.12 2.35
C ASP A 43 14.90 0.33 0.94
N MET A 44 14.17 1.08 0.12
CA MET A 44 14.57 1.36 -1.26
C MET A 44 15.64 2.45 -1.32
N ASP A 45 16.72 2.17 -2.04
CA ASP A 45 17.76 3.12 -2.41
C ASP A 45 17.59 3.62 -3.86
N LYS A 46 18.52 4.46 -4.33
CA LYS A 46 18.49 5.02 -5.68
C LYS A 46 18.44 3.93 -6.75
N GLU A 47 19.18 2.85 -6.53
CA GLU A 47 19.28 1.71 -7.42
C GLU A 47 17.94 0.95 -7.51
N ASP A 48 17.21 0.81 -6.40
CA ASP A 48 15.89 0.17 -6.37
C ASP A 48 14.77 0.96 -7.06
N PHE A 49 14.87 2.31 -7.03
CA PHE A 49 13.99 3.21 -7.78
C PHE A 49 14.33 3.20 -9.27
N GLY A 50 15.62 3.08 -9.62
CA GLY A 50 16.08 3.17 -11.00
C GLY A 50 15.71 4.52 -11.60
N ALA A 51 14.92 4.51 -12.68
CA ALA A 51 14.43 5.74 -13.32
C ALA A 51 13.08 6.25 -12.75
N ALA A 52 12.51 5.57 -11.74
CA ALA A 52 11.27 6.01 -11.12
C ALA A 52 11.48 7.27 -10.25
N PRO A 53 10.46 8.14 -10.11
CA PRO A 53 10.56 9.30 -9.22
C PRO A 53 10.84 8.90 -7.76
N MET A 54 11.94 9.40 -7.19
CA MET A 54 12.32 9.20 -5.77
C MET A 54 11.60 10.20 -4.85
N LYS A 55 10.27 10.20 -4.87
CA LYS A 55 9.42 11.20 -4.15
C LYS A 55 8.65 10.63 -2.95
N ALA A 56 8.72 9.32 -2.73
CA ALA A 56 8.07 8.69 -1.59
C ALA A 56 8.75 9.10 -0.27
N LYS A 57 7.96 9.32 0.78
CA LYS A 57 8.45 9.56 2.14
C LYS A 57 9.03 8.29 2.77
N GLU A 58 8.40 7.15 2.50
CA GLU A 58 8.88 5.82 2.89
C GLU A 58 8.67 4.87 1.72
N ALA A 59 9.65 4.02 1.45
CA ALA A 59 9.55 3.04 0.37
C ALA A 59 10.28 1.75 0.77
N LYS A 60 9.60 0.62 0.62
CA LYS A 60 10.20 -0.70 0.81
C LYS A 60 9.96 -1.56 -0.42
N ILE A 61 10.99 -2.32 -0.78
CA ILE A 61 10.92 -3.39 -1.77
C ILE A 61 10.97 -4.73 -1.04
N PHE A 62 10.23 -5.71 -1.54
CA PHE A 62 10.20 -7.06 -1.01
C PHE A 62 9.89 -8.06 -2.12
N GLU A 63 10.32 -9.30 -1.93
CA GLU A 63 10.08 -10.39 -2.86
C GLU A 63 8.75 -11.08 -2.56
N VAL A 64 7.96 -11.33 -3.61
CA VAL A 64 6.64 -11.96 -3.58
C VAL A 64 6.68 -13.37 -4.15
N GLU A 65 7.41 -13.55 -5.24
CA GLU A 65 7.73 -14.84 -5.84
C GLU A 65 9.22 -14.82 -6.23
N LYS A 66 9.83 -15.97 -6.53
CA LYS A 66 11.25 -16.04 -6.90
C LYS A 66 11.58 -15.03 -8.00
N ASN A 67 12.46 -14.08 -7.70
CA ASN A 67 12.89 -12.99 -8.58
C ASN A 67 11.77 -12.01 -9.03
N LYS A 68 10.61 -12.00 -8.35
CA LYS A 68 9.52 -11.05 -8.61
C LYS A 68 9.20 -10.27 -7.35
N ASN A 69 9.28 -8.95 -7.48
CA ASN A 69 9.22 -8.03 -6.37
C ASN A 69 7.93 -7.21 -6.37
N ALA A 70 7.61 -6.73 -5.18
CA ALA A 70 6.65 -5.69 -4.92
C ALA A 70 7.34 -4.51 -4.22
N ARG A 71 6.80 -3.33 -4.46
CA ARG A 71 7.17 -2.08 -3.81
C ARG A 71 5.95 -1.52 -3.12
N ILE A 72 6.11 -1.10 -1.87
CA ILE A 72 5.11 -0.34 -1.15
C ILE A 72 5.72 1.01 -0.78
N MET A 73 5.10 2.07 -1.28
CA MET A 73 5.56 3.45 -1.14
C MET A 73 4.48 4.27 -0.46
N ARG A 74 4.89 5.16 0.45
CA ARG A 74 4.00 6.10 1.15
C ARG A 74 4.40 7.52 0.84
N PHE A 75 3.43 8.35 0.51
CA PHE A 75 3.64 9.73 0.07
C PHE A 75 3.05 10.73 1.06
N THR A 76 3.53 11.96 1.00
CA THR A 76 2.92 13.12 1.68
C THR A 76 2.18 14.04 0.73
N SER A 77 2.48 13.97 -0.57
CA SER A 77 1.85 14.73 -1.65
C SER A 77 1.07 13.77 -2.54
N ASP A 78 -0.17 14.15 -2.84
CA ASP A 78 -1.03 13.44 -3.77
C ASP A 78 -0.49 13.55 -5.22
N ASP A 79 0.11 14.69 -5.57
CA ASP A 79 0.72 14.89 -6.88
C ASP A 79 1.95 13.99 -7.07
N ASP A 80 2.80 13.86 -6.05
CA ASP A 80 3.96 12.98 -6.10
C ASP A 80 3.54 11.51 -6.24
N LEU A 81 2.48 11.11 -5.54
CA LEU A 81 1.91 9.77 -5.66
C LEU A 81 1.39 9.52 -7.07
N LYS A 82 0.61 10.45 -7.63
CA LYS A 82 0.05 10.33 -8.98
C LYS A 82 1.14 10.27 -10.04
N GLU A 83 2.16 11.11 -9.93
CA GLU A 83 3.30 11.12 -10.85
C GLU A 83 4.05 9.78 -10.81
N THR A 84 4.36 9.25 -9.61
CA THR A 84 5.01 7.95 -9.50
C THR A 84 4.14 6.81 -10.04
N LYS A 85 2.82 6.83 -9.79
CA LYS A 85 1.91 5.83 -10.37
C LYS A 85 1.88 5.91 -11.89
N GLN A 86 1.73 7.12 -12.43
CA GLN A 86 1.69 7.37 -13.86
C GLN A 86 2.97 6.89 -14.55
N TYR A 87 4.14 7.12 -13.94
CA TYR A 87 5.41 6.61 -14.45
C TYR A 87 5.36 5.09 -14.70
N TYR A 88 4.88 4.29 -13.73
CA TYR A 88 4.76 2.83 -13.90
C TYR A 88 3.71 2.43 -14.92
N ASP A 89 2.56 3.12 -14.93
CA ASP A 89 1.46 2.82 -15.87
C ASP A 89 1.88 3.10 -17.32
N GLU A 90 2.56 4.22 -17.58
CA GLU A 90 3.04 4.61 -18.92
C GLU A 90 4.21 3.73 -19.40
N LEU A 91 5.09 3.31 -18.50
CA LEU A 91 6.15 2.33 -18.82
C LEU A 91 5.57 1.06 -19.44
N GLY A 92 4.49 0.53 -18.87
CA GLY A 92 3.81 -0.65 -19.41
C GLY A 92 3.24 -0.46 -20.82
N LYS A 93 2.91 0.77 -21.23
CA LYS A 93 2.42 1.05 -22.59
C LYS A 93 3.53 1.00 -23.64
N SER A 94 4.77 1.24 -23.24
CA SER A 94 5.92 1.17 -24.14
C SER A 94 6.34 -0.27 -24.48
N SER A 95 6.10 -1.22 -23.57
CA SER A 95 6.35 -2.65 -23.77
C SER A 95 5.66 -3.48 -22.69
N ALA A 96 5.09 -4.62 -23.08
CA ALA A 96 4.52 -5.59 -22.15
C ALA A 96 5.54 -6.10 -21.12
N ILE A 97 6.84 -6.11 -21.44
CA ILE A 97 7.91 -6.52 -20.51
C ILE A 97 8.06 -5.52 -19.34
N LEU A 98 7.71 -4.26 -19.57
CA LEU A 98 7.79 -3.19 -18.58
C LEU A 98 6.47 -2.98 -17.82
N TYR A 99 5.44 -3.77 -18.13
CA TYR A 99 4.18 -3.73 -17.43
C TYR A 99 4.37 -3.99 -15.92
N SER A 100 3.64 -3.23 -15.12
CA SER A 100 3.58 -3.36 -13.67
C SER A 100 2.13 -3.30 -13.23
N HIS A 101 1.81 -4.11 -12.22
CA HIS A 101 0.57 -3.91 -11.47
C HIS A 101 0.72 -2.70 -10.57
N THR A 102 -0.26 -1.81 -10.55
CA THR A 102 -0.27 -0.64 -9.66
C THR A 102 -1.61 -0.49 -8.95
N TYR A 103 -1.58 -0.15 -7.66
CA TYR A 103 -2.77 0.12 -6.88
C TYR A 103 -2.53 1.22 -5.85
N VAL A 104 -3.48 2.14 -5.74
CA VAL A 104 -3.44 3.25 -4.80
C VAL A 104 -4.53 3.05 -3.74
N LYS A 105 -4.13 3.20 -2.47
CA LYS A 105 -5.04 3.29 -1.33
C LYS A 105 -4.54 4.39 -0.40
N ASN A 106 -5.37 5.39 -0.14
CA ASN A 106 -5.00 6.61 0.59
C ASN A 106 -3.71 7.21 -0.01
N ASN A 107 -2.69 7.45 0.80
CA ASN A 107 -1.38 7.98 0.38
C ASN A 107 -0.34 6.88 0.11
N TYR A 108 -0.76 5.66 -0.25
CA TYR A 108 0.13 4.53 -0.55
C TYR A 108 -0.01 4.09 -2.01
N LEU A 109 1.13 3.71 -2.59
CA LEU A 109 1.21 3.04 -3.89
C LEU A 109 1.80 1.64 -3.68
N LEU A 110 1.03 0.62 -4.04
CA LEU A 110 1.52 -0.74 -4.25
C LEU A 110 1.87 -0.89 -5.74
N GLN A 111 3.11 -1.23 -6.03
CA GLN A 111 3.58 -1.61 -7.35
C GLN A 111 4.11 -3.05 -7.31
N MET A 112 3.78 -3.88 -8.29
CA MET A 112 4.29 -5.25 -8.40
C MET A 112 4.73 -5.54 -9.83
N ASN A 113 5.75 -6.39 -10.01
CA ASN A 113 6.16 -6.84 -11.33
C ASN A 113 4.96 -7.42 -12.12
N GLY A 114 4.85 -7.08 -13.40
CA GLY A 114 3.69 -7.42 -14.23
C GLY A 114 3.50 -8.91 -14.53
N ASP A 115 4.53 -9.73 -14.34
CA ASP A 115 4.50 -11.19 -14.50
C ASP A 115 4.01 -11.93 -13.24
N ILE A 116 3.65 -11.20 -12.18
CA ILE A 116 2.90 -11.75 -11.05
C ILE A 116 1.43 -11.90 -11.48
N ALA A 117 0.81 -13.03 -11.14
CA ALA A 117 -0.58 -13.28 -11.50
C ALA A 117 -1.54 -12.29 -10.82
N ASP A 118 -2.59 -11.87 -11.53
CA ASP A 118 -3.63 -10.97 -11.01
C ASP A 118 -4.22 -11.48 -9.70
N SER A 119 -4.44 -12.80 -9.59
CA SER A 119 -4.97 -13.43 -8.37
C SER A 119 -4.02 -13.30 -7.16
N THR A 120 -2.71 -13.21 -7.39
CA THR A 120 -1.74 -12.88 -6.34
C THR A 120 -1.81 -11.39 -6.02
N PHE A 121 -1.80 -10.52 -7.02
CA PHE A 121 -1.90 -9.06 -6.84
C PHE A 121 -3.14 -8.64 -6.04
N GLU A 122 -4.31 -9.21 -6.36
CA GLU A 122 -5.57 -8.92 -5.67
C GLU A 122 -5.53 -9.30 -4.18
N LYS A 123 -4.75 -10.31 -3.78
CA LYS A 123 -4.58 -10.64 -2.35
C LYS A 123 -3.85 -9.52 -1.61
N TYR A 124 -2.79 -8.96 -2.19
CA TYR A 124 -2.08 -7.83 -1.59
C TYR A 124 -2.94 -6.58 -1.55
N LYS A 125 -3.70 -6.28 -2.62
CA LYS A 125 -4.67 -5.18 -2.62
C LYS A 125 -5.71 -5.32 -1.52
N LYS A 126 -6.27 -6.51 -1.35
CA LYS A 126 -7.25 -6.80 -0.30
C LYS A 126 -6.68 -6.53 1.08
N VAL A 127 -5.51 -7.06 1.39
CA VAL A 127 -4.87 -6.84 2.70
C VAL A 127 -4.49 -5.37 2.88
N LEU A 128 -4.01 -4.69 1.83
CA LEU A 128 -3.71 -3.26 1.89
C LEU A 128 -4.95 -2.43 2.23
N ASN A 129 -6.10 -2.74 1.61
CA ASN A 129 -7.37 -2.08 1.95
C ASN A 129 -7.75 -2.31 3.40
N GLN A 130 -7.79 -3.56 3.84
CA GLN A 130 -8.11 -3.92 5.22
C GLN A 130 -7.19 -3.25 6.26
N THR A 131 -5.93 -2.99 5.87
CA THR A 131 -4.93 -2.38 6.74
C THR A 131 -5.08 -0.86 6.84
N LEU A 132 -5.68 -0.22 5.83
CA LEU A 132 -5.76 1.23 5.67
C LEU A 132 -7.19 1.79 5.71
N ASP A 133 -8.18 0.94 5.98
CA ASP A 133 -9.57 1.29 6.30
C ASP A 133 -9.70 1.70 7.78
#